data_AF-W0DU42-F1
#
_entry.id   AF-W0DU42-F1
#
_cell.length_a   1.000
_cell.length_b   1.000
_cell.length_c   1.000
_cell.angle_alpha   90.00
_cell.angle_beta   90.00
_cell.angle_gamma   90.00
#
_symmetry.space_group_name_H-M   'P 1'
#
loop_
_entity.id
_entity.type
_entity.pdbx_description
1 polymer ?
#
loop_
_entity_poly.entity_id
_entity_poly.type
_entity_poly.pdbx_seq_one_letter_code
_entity_poly.pdbx_strand_id
1 'polypeptide(L)'
;MITEYDQLYSLLQAQADAAGLNDAGLPIVRCEINPNNTCSLILSASRAKLTFVLGRMGDEYKIGYAYYPPGIKDPDWIDDVDAVNFTEKFATQLVWTNFNLPA
;
A
#
# COMPACT_ATOMS: atom_id res chain seq x y z
N MET A 1 -7.06 8.05 12.80
CA MET A 1 -5.58 8.06 12.86
C MET A 1 -5.13 6.61 12.97
N ILE A 2 -4.14 6.22 12.17
CA ILE A 2 -3.62 4.85 12.16
C ILE A 2 -2.52 4.73 13.23
N THR A 3 -2.70 3.83 14.18
CA THR A 3 -1.74 3.54 15.25
C THR A 3 -1.36 2.07 15.34
N GLU A 4 -2.11 1.20 14.65
CA GLU A 4 -1.90 -0.25 14.63
C GLU A 4 -1.77 -0.76 13.19
N TYR A 5 -0.96 -1.80 13.00
CA TYR A 5 -0.74 -2.41 11.68
C TYR A 5 -2.04 -2.92 11.05
N ASP A 6 -2.94 -3.49 11.85
CA ASP A 6 -4.22 -4.02 11.39
C ASP A 6 -5.12 -2.93 10.80
N GLN A 7 -5.01 -1.68 11.29
CA GLN A 7 -5.76 -0.54 10.75
C GLN A 7 -5.23 -0.16 9.36
N LEU A 8 -3.90 -0.11 9.21
CA LEU A 8 -3.26 0.16 7.91
C LEU A 8 -3.61 -0.94 6.91
N TYR A 9 -3.48 -2.21 7.32
CA TYR A 9 -3.82 -3.37 6.49
C TYR A 9 -5.26 -3.28 6.01
N SER A 10 -6.21 -3.12 6.95
CA SER A 10 -7.63 -3.17 6.64
C SER A 10 -8.00 -2.05 5.66
N LEU A 11 -7.41 -0.87 5.84
CA LEU A 11 -7.58 0.24 4.91
C LEU A 11 -7.06 -0.11 3.51
N LEU A 12 -5.82 -0.58 3.40
CA LEU A 12 -5.19 -0.90 2.11
C LEU A 12 -5.95 -2.01 1.37
N GLN A 13 -6.37 -3.05 2.09
CA GLN A 13 -7.19 -4.13 1.54
C GLN A 13 -8.54 -3.60 1.03
N ALA A 14 -9.22 -2.75 1.80
CA ALA A 14 -10.49 -2.15 1.38
C ALA A 14 -10.34 -1.30 0.12
N GLN A 15 -9.24 -0.53 -0.02
CA GLN A 15 -8.99 0.26 -1.23
C GLN A 15 -8.65 -0.62 -2.44
N ALA A 16 -7.93 -1.71 -2.24
CA ALA A 16 -7.67 -2.70 -3.28
C ALA A 16 -8.96 -3.39 -3.75
N ASP A 17 -9.84 -3.77 -2.82
CA ASP A 17 -11.15 -4.37 -3.11
C ASP A 17 -12.04 -3.38 -3.87
N ALA A 18 -12.15 -2.13 -3.39
CA ALA A 18 -12.94 -1.08 -4.04
C ALA A 18 -12.46 -0.74 -5.45
N ALA A 19 -11.17 -0.95 -5.73
CA ALA A 19 -10.58 -0.77 -7.05
C ALA A 19 -10.79 -1.97 -8.00
N GLY A 20 -11.53 -3.00 -7.57
CA GLY A 20 -11.83 -4.19 -8.36
C GLY A 20 -10.62 -5.10 -8.60
N LEU A 21 -9.53 -4.88 -7.87
CA LEU A 21 -8.26 -5.58 -8.11
C LEU A 21 -8.34 -7.06 -7.77
N ASN A 22 -9.23 -7.44 -6.84
CA ASN A 22 -9.46 -8.84 -6.48
C ASN A 22 -10.53 -9.53 -7.34
N ASP A 23 -11.36 -8.76 -8.05
CA ASP A 23 -12.45 -9.30 -8.88
C ASP A 23 -12.03 -9.51 -10.35
N ALA A 24 -11.03 -8.78 -10.84
CA ALA A 24 -10.59 -8.80 -12.24
C ALA A 24 -9.73 -10.02 -12.65
N GLY A 25 -9.61 -11.05 -11.82
CA GLY A 25 -8.66 -12.16 -12.05
C GLY A 25 -7.19 -11.70 -12.03
N LEU A 26 -6.93 -10.53 -11.45
CA LEU A 26 -5.61 -9.92 -11.23
C LEU A 26 -5.26 -10.07 -9.74
N PRO A 27 -5.12 -11.29 -9.19
CA PRO A 27 -5.09 -11.49 -7.75
C PRO A 27 -4.00 -10.61 -7.15
N ILE A 28 -4.37 -9.70 -6.26
CA ILE A 28 -3.37 -9.07 -5.43
C ILE A 28 -2.79 -10.16 -4.54
N VAL A 29 -1.48 -10.36 -4.62
CA VAL A 29 -0.81 -11.10 -3.54
C VAL A 29 -0.96 -10.19 -2.33
N ARG A 30 -1.76 -10.68 -1.40
CA ARG A 30 -2.26 -10.08 -0.16
C ARG A 30 -1.24 -9.13 0.47
N CYS A 31 -1.77 -8.22 1.28
CA CYS A 31 -1.04 -7.40 2.25
C CYS A 31 -0.31 -8.31 3.26
N GLU A 32 0.65 -9.14 2.83
CA GLU A 32 1.36 -10.07 3.70
C GLU A 32 2.18 -9.26 4.69
N ILE A 33 1.91 -9.46 5.98
CA ILE A 33 2.74 -8.90 7.04
C ILE A 33 4.06 -9.64 6.96
N ASN A 34 5.02 -9.00 6.30
CA ASN A 34 6.38 -9.51 6.27
C ASN A 34 6.96 -9.48 7.69
N PRO A 35 7.98 -10.30 8.01
CA PRO A 35 8.63 -10.31 9.33
C PRO A 35 9.19 -8.95 9.78
N ASN A 36 9.34 -7.99 8.85
CA ASN A 36 9.74 -6.62 9.11
C ASN A 36 8.56 -5.64 9.29
N ASN A 37 7.35 -6.16 9.52
CA ASN A 37 6.09 -5.42 9.66
C ASN A 37 5.74 -4.53 8.45
N THR A 38 6.15 -4.94 7.25
CA THR A 38 5.70 -4.29 6.01
C THR A 38 4.49 -5.03 5.44
N CYS A 39 3.59 -4.28 4.80
CA CYS A 39 2.53 -4.81 3.95
C CYS A 39 2.86 -4.51 2.50
N SER A 40 2.59 -5.44 1.58
CA SER A 40 2.72 -5.15 0.14
C SER A 40 1.42 -5.44 -0.60
N LEU A 41 1.01 -4.52 -1.47
CA LEU A 41 0.02 -4.77 -2.51
C LEU A 41 0.79 -5.08 -3.79
N ILE A 42 0.57 -6.26 -4.37
CA ILE A 42 1.28 -6.70 -5.59
C ILE A 42 0.26 -7.06 -6.66
N LEU A 43 0.30 -6.37 -7.80
CA LEU A 43 -0.49 -6.77 -8.96
C LEU A 43 0.10 -8.03 -9.62
N SER A 44 -0.65 -9.11 -9.68
CA SER A 44 -0.13 -10.36 -10.26
C SER A 44 0.22 -10.26 -11.75
N ALA A 45 -0.53 -9.49 -12.55
CA ALA A 45 -0.28 -9.40 -14.00
C ALA A 45 1.00 -8.66 -14.36
N SER A 46 1.29 -7.56 -13.68
CA SER A 46 2.46 -6.72 -13.98
C SER A 46 3.62 -6.92 -13.01
N ARG A 47 3.36 -7.54 -11.86
CA ARG A 47 4.29 -7.62 -10.72
C ARG A 47 4.68 -6.25 -10.15
N ALA A 48 3.98 -5.18 -10.53
CA ALA A 48 4.10 -3.89 -9.86
C ALA A 48 3.70 -4.04 -8.39
N LYS A 49 4.40 -3.33 -7.51
CA LYS A 49 4.23 -3.47 -6.06
C LYS A 49 4.22 -2.11 -5.37
N LEU A 50 3.30 -1.95 -4.44
CA LEU A 50 3.35 -0.91 -3.41
C LEU A 50 3.65 -1.58 -2.07
N THR A 51 4.66 -1.10 -1.35
CA THR A 51 5.01 -1.58 -0.01
C THR A 51 4.75 -0.47 0.99
N PHE A 52 4.22 -0.80 2.16
CA PHE A 52 3.85 0.10 3.24
C PHE A 52 4.42 -0.38 4.57
N VAL A 53 4.75 0.54 5.46
CA VAL A 53 5.19 0.26 6.83
C VAL A 53 4.63 1.31 7.78
N LEU A 54 4.14 0.88 8.93
CA LEU A 54 3.80 1.78 10.03
C LEU A 54 5.02 1.93 10.94
N GLY A 55 5.59 3.13 11.00
CA GLY A 55 6.67 3.48 11.90
C GLY A 55 6.17 4.27 13.10
N ARG A 56 6.67 3.94 14.29
CA ARG A 56 6.49 4.75 15.50
C ARG A 56 7.79 5.50 15.82
N MET A 57 7.72 6.82 15.90
CA MET A 57 8.84 7.71 16.22
C MET A 57 8.50 8.50 17.50
N GLY A 58 8.86 7.94 18.66
CA GLY A 58 8.46 8.48 19.95
C GLY A 58 6.93 8.41 20.12
N ASP A 59 6.28 9.57 20.15
CA ASP A 59 4.82 9.71 20.25
C ASP A 59 4.15 9.89 18.89
N GLU A 60 4.92 10.02 17.81
CA GLU A 60 4.42 10.21 16.46
C GLU A 60 4.32 8.87 15.71
N TYR A 61 3.33 8.77 14.84
CA TYR A 61 3.15 7.65 13.92
C TYR A 61 3.29 8.15 12.48
N LYS A 62 4.07 7.43 11.69
CA LYS A 62 4.31 7.70 10.27
C LYS A 62 4.06 6.46 9.44
N ILE A 63 3.60 6.64 8.22
CA ILE A 63 3.44 5.56 7.26
C ILE A 63 4.45 5.80 6.15
N GLY A 64 5.45 4.93 6.09
CA GLY A 64 6.39 4.87 4.98
C GLY A 64 5.80 4.01 3.86
N TYR A 65 6.00 4.42 2.62
CA TYR A 65 5.50 3.69 1.46
C TYR A 65 6.45 3.82 0.27
N ALA A 66 6.46 2.81 -0.60
CA ALA A 66 7.35 2.73 -1.74
C ALA A 66 6.68 2.04 -2.93
N TYR A 67 6.97 2.52 -4.14
CA TYR A 67 6.50 1.93 -5.38
C TYR A 67 7.62 1.24 -6.14
N TYR A 68 7.32 0.06 -6.65
CA TYR A 68 8.19 -0.78 -7.45
C TYR A 68 7.51 -1.02 -8.81
N PRO A 69 8.08 -0.51 -9.91
CA PRO A 69 7.57 -0.76 -11.24
C PRO A 69 7.64 -2.25 -11.63
N PRO A 70 6.88 -2.66 -12.65
CA PRO A 70 6.91 -4.02 -13.20
C PRO A 70 8.34 -4.54 -13.45
N GLY A 71 8.68 -5.66 -12.83
CA GLY A 71 9.96 -6.36 -13.06
C GLY A 71 11.20 -5.71 -12.43
N ILE A 72 11.04 -4.60 -11.69
CA ILE A 72 12.15 -3.90 -11.04
C ILE A 72 12.24 -4.29 -9.56
N LYS A 73 13.46 -4.53 -9.07
CA LYS A 73 13.71 -4.90 -7.66
C LYS A 73 13.78 -3.69 -6.74
N ASP A 74 14.30 -2.59 -7.25
CA ASP A 74 14.45 -1.34 -6.51
C ASP A 74 13.17 -0.49 -6.66
N PRO A 75 12.83 0.28 -5.63
CA PRO A 75 11.71 1.19 -5.73
C PRO A 75 12.06 2.35 -6.68
N ASP A 76 11.09 2.77 -7.48
CA ASP A 76 11.18 4.00 -8.26
C ASP A 76 11.19 5.22 -7.33
N TRP A 77 10.39 5.15 -6.27
CA TRP A 77 10.37 6.15 -5.21
C TRP A 77 9.98 5.55 -3.86
N ILE A 78 10.40 6.25 -2.80
CA ILE A 78 10.09 5.96 -1.39
C ILE A 78 9.71 7.29 -0.75
N ASP A 79 8.66 7.31 0.06
CA ASP A 79 8.20 8.50 0.76
C ASP A 79 7.52 8.13 2.08
N ASP A 80 7.25 9.13 2.93
CA ASP A 80 6.53 8.96 4.19
C ASP A 80 5.54 10.09 4.46
N VAL A 81 4.53 9.79 5.26
CA VAL A 81 3.54 10.78 5.69
C VAL A 81 3.12 10.50 7.13
N ASP A 82 2.77 11.55 7.87
CA ASP A 82 2.19 11.39 9.19
C ASP A 82 0.91 10.54 9.13
N ALA A 83 0.73 9.64 10.09
CA ALA A 83 -0.41 8.72 10.10
C ALA A 83 -1.77 9.42 10.27
N VAL A 84 -1.77 10.69 10.69
CA VAL A 84 -2.97 11.56 10.70
C VAL A 84 -3.38 11.99 9.29
N ASN A 85 -2.41 12.09 8.38
CA ASN A 85 -2.59 12.56 7.00
C ASN A 85 -2.79 11.39 6.01
N PHE A 86 -2.49 10.15 6.42
CA PHE A 86 -2.80 8.94 5.64
C PHE A 86 -4.30 8.60 5.70
N THR A 87 -5.07 9.27 4.87
CA THR A 87 -6.54 9.11 4.78
C THR A 87 -6.94 8.04 3.76
N GLU A 88 -8.21 7.64 3.76
CA GLU A 88 -8.77 6.79 2.70
C GLU A 88 -8.48 7.33 1.31
N LYS A 89 -8.78 8.62 1.09
CA LYS A 89 -8.52 9.30 -0.19
C LYS A 89 -7.04 9.20 -0.61
N PHE A 90 -6.12 9.36 0.34
CA PHE A 90 -4.68 9.25 0.07
C PHE A 90 -4.31 7.82 -0.35
N ALA A 91 -4.79 6.82 0.38
CA ALA A 91 -4.58 5.41 0.05
C ALA A 91 -5.16 5.05 -1.32
N THR A 92 -6.38 5.51 -1.64
CA THR A 92 -7.00 5.34 -2.96
C THR A 92 -6.12 5.94 -4.05
N GLN A 93 -5.67 7.19 -3.88
CA GLN A 93 -4.82 7.87 -4.86
C GLN A 93 -3.52 7.13 -5.11
N LEU A 94 -2.86 6.63 -4.06
CA LEU A 94 -1.65 5.83 -4.20
C LEU A 94 -1.89 4.55 -5.01
N VAL A 95 -2.93 3.80 -4.67
CA VAL A 95 -3.26 2.54 -5.36
C VAL A 95 -3.59 2.83 -6.83
N TRP A 96 -4.53 3.74 -7.10
CA TRP A 96 -5.04 3.96 -8.45
C TRP A 96 -3.98 4.53 -9.40
N THR A 97 -3.20 5.50 -8.92
CA THR A 97 -2.17 6.15 -9.74
C THR A 97 -1.06 5.15 -10.11
N ASN A 98 -0.55 4.40 -9.14
CA ASN A 98 0.62 3.54 -9.36
C ASN A 98 0.28 2.21 -10.05
N PHE A 99 -0.97 1.80 -9.98
CA PHE A 99 -1.49 0.64 -10.70
C PHE A 99 -2.21 1.00 -12.01
N ASN A 100 -2.22 2.29 -12.39
CA ASN A 100 -2.83 2.80 -13.62
C ASN A 100 -4.28 2.33 -13.81
N LEU A 101 -5.07 2.43 -12.74
CA LEU A 101 -6.46 1.99 -12.75
C LEU A 101 -7.35 3.03 -13.43
N PRO A 102 -8.38 2.60 -14.17
CA PRO A 102 -9.32 3.53 -14.79
C PRO A 102 -10.06 4.33 -13.70
N ALA A 103 -10.22 5.64 -13.97
CA ALA A 103 -10.94 6.58 -13.10
C ALA A 103 -12.45 6.29 -13.03
#